data_AF-A0A2X4TCI9-F1
#
_entry.id   AF-A0A2X4TCI9-F1
#
_cell.length_a   1.000
_cell.length_b   1.000
_cell.length_c   1.000
_cell.angle_alpha   90.00
_cell.angle_beta   90.00
_cell.angle_gamma   90.00
#
_symmetry.space_group_name_H-M   'P 1'
#
loop_
_entity.id
_entity.type
_entity.pdbx_description
1 polymer ?
#
loop_
_entity_poly.entity_id
_entity_poly.type
_entity_poly.pdbx_seq_one_letter_code
_entity_poly.pdbx_strand_id
1 'polypeptide(L)'
;MVITQQIHKPNQDRLLYKLQQTDSSYRYTNGTQGTAWILIQENPFKGYGYSNEVYDSIYNKRVVDYPTWTFKESIGPHNTILYIWFSAGILGLASLAYLYGAIIRETASSTFKKVEISPTMLIFCYYYLSSVSISFVEILNRSILIKLVSLPVFCWR
;
A
#
# COMPACT_ATOMS: atom_id res chain seq x y z
N MET A 1 29.06 -36.58 -19.05
CA MET A 1 28.34 -35.42 -18.50
C MET A 1 28.95 -35.13 -17.13
N VAL A 2 29.86 -34.15 -17.04
CA VAL A 2 30.51 -33.76 -15.77
C VAL A 2 29.63 -32.69 -15.14
N ILE A 3 29.02 -32.99 -13.99
CA ILE A 3 28.27 -31.99 -13.22
C ILE A 3 29.29 -31.29 -12.31
N THR A 4 29.69 -30.08 -12.69
CA THR A 4 30.49 -29.20 -11.83
C THR A 4 29.57 -28.65 -10.73
N GLN A 5 29.62 -29.23 -9.53
CA GLN A 5 29.01 -28.61 -8.36
C GLN A 5 29.79 -27.33 -8.03
N GLN A 6 29.14 -26.18 -8.19
CA GLN A 6 29.65 -24.90 -7.71
C GLN A 6 29.75 -24.99 -6.18
N ILE A 7 30.97 -25.14 -5.65
CA ILE A 7 31.22 -25.11 -4.21
C ILE A 7 30.99 -23.67 -3.75
N HIS A 8 29.76 -23.36 -3.35
CA HIS A 8 29.41 -22.07 -2.75
C HIS A 8 30.03 -22.02 -1.36
N LYS A 9 31.21 -21.39 -1.24
CA LYS A 9 31.80 -21.07 0.07
C LYS A 9 30.84 -20.09 0.77
N PRO A 10 30.23 -20.46 1.92
CA PRO A 10 29.36 -19.54 2.63
C PRO A 10 30.22 -18.36 3.10
N ASN A 11 29.88 -17.16 2.64
CA ASN A 11 30.53 -15.93 3.07
C ASN A 11 30.02 -15.58 4.48
N GLN A 12 30.60 -16.25 5.49
CA GLN A 12 30.21 -16.17 6.90
C GLN A 12 30.20 -14.72 7.40
N ASP A 13 31.15 -13.91 6.94
CA ASP A 13 31.24 -12.48 7.31
C ASP A 13 30.05 -11.68 6.80
N ARG A 14 29.60 -11.96 5.57
CA ARG A 14 28.37 -11.35 5.02
C ARG A 14 27.14 -11.79 5.79
N LEU A 15 27.08 -13.04 6.24
CA LEU A 15 25.96 -13.54 7.04
C LEU A 15 25.92 -12.88 8.42
N LEU A 16 27.06 -12.81 9.12
CA LEU A 16 27.17 -12.13 10.40
C LEU A 16 26.83 -10.64 10.27
N TYR A 17 27.32 -9.97 9.23
CA TYR A 17 26.95 -8.59 8.91
C TYR A 17 25.45 -8.43 8.68
N LYS A 18 24.80 -9.35 7.94
CA LYS A 18 23.36 -9.32 7.69
C LYS A 18 22.52 -9.63 8.93
N LEU A 19 23.06 -10.36 9.91
CA LEU A 19 22.41 -10.62 11.19
C LEU A 19 22.51 -9.42 12.15
N GLN A 20 23.60 -8.66 12.07
CA GLN A 20 23.84 -7.47 12.91
C GLN A 20 23.24 -6.19 12.34
N GLN A 21 22.87 -6.16 11.05
CA GLN A 21 22.25 -4.98 10.44
C GLN A 21 20.89 -4.70 11.11
N THR A 22 20.75 -3.53 11.73
CA THR A 22 19.47 -3.04 12.27
C THR A 22 18.67 -2.26 11.22
N ASP A 23 19.35 -1.78 10.18
CA ASP A 23 18.77 -1.23 8.96
C ASP A 23 19.44 -1.86 7.75
N SER A 24 18.67 -2.10 6.69
CA SER A 24 19.14 -2.70 5.45
C SER A 24 18.77 -1.80 4.28
N SER A 25 19.71 -1.57 3.36
CA SER A 25 19.42 -1.12 1.99
C SER A 25 18.55 0.15 1.90
N TYR A 26 18.87 1.19 2.66
CA TYR A 26 18.21 2.50 2.55
C TYR A 26 16.70 2.44 2.77
N ARG A 27 16.27 1.86 3.89
CA ARG A 27 14.85 1.67 4.18
C ARG A 27 14.23 2.86 4.92
N TYR A 28 14.92 3.40 5.93
CA TYR A 28 14.37 4.46 6.76
C TYR A 28 14.81 5.84 6.27
N THR A 29 15.95 6.37 6.72
CA THR A 29 16.37 7.74 6.41
C THR A 29 16.69 7.94 4.92
N ASN A 30 16.03 8.92 4.30
CA ASN A 30 16.15 9.23 2.85
C ASN A 30 15.86 8.04 1.91
N GLY A 31 15.32 6.96 2.48
CA GLY A 31 15.08 5.68 1.87
C GLY A 31 13.60 5.49 1.53
N THR A 32 13.22 4.27 1.16
CA THR A 32 11.84 3.98 0.71
C THR A 32 10.76 4.35 1.72
N GLN A 33 10.92 3.99 3.00
CA GLN A 33 9.92 4.28 4.03
C GLN A 33 10.00 5.72 4.53
N GLY A 34 11.20 6.30 4.67
CA GLY A 34 11.32 7.68 5.13
C GLY A 34 10.81 8.69 4.10
N THR A 35 11.03 8.44 2.81
CA THR A 35 10.46 9.27 1.75
C THR A 35 8.94 9.14 1.67
N ALA A 36 8.39 7.92 1.77
CA ALA A 36 6.95 7.71 1.89
C ALA A 36 6.35 8.45 3.10
N TRP A 37 7.05 8.43 4.24
CA TRP A 37 6.64 9.15 5.45
C TRP A 37 6.56 10.66 5.23
N ILE A 38 7.59 11.26 4.63
CA ILE A 38 7.61 12.70 4.31
C ILE A 38 6.40 13.06 3.44
N LEU A 39 6.15 12.30 2.38
CA LEU A 39 5.01 12.53 1.49
C LEU A 39 3.67 12.39 2.24
N ILE A 40 3.51 11.39 3.10
CA ILE A 40 2.29 11.23 3.92
C ILE A 40 2.06 12.48 4.80
N GLN A 41 3.11 13.03 5.39
CA GLN A 41 2.99 14.19 6.27
C GLN A 41 2.54 15.47 5.55
N GLU A 42 2.79 15.58 4.26
CA GLU A 42 2.30 16.70 3.44
C GLU A 42 0.78 16.64 3.22
N ASN A 43 0.19 15.44 3.17
CA ASN A 43 -1.26 15.26 3.02
C ASN A 43 -1.81 14.06 3.83
N PRO A 44 -1.79 14.15 5.17
CA PRO A 44 -2.03 12.99 6.04
C PRO A 44 -3.51 12.60 6.12
N PHE A 45 -4.42 13.53 5.83
CA PHE A 45 -5.86 13.34 5.99
C PHE A 45 -6.52 12.75 4.74
N LYS A 46 -6.23 13.30 3.55
CA LYS A 46 -6.86 12.85 2.30
C LYS A 46 -6.02 11.80 1.56
N GLY A 47 -4.70 11.83 1.74
CA GLY A 47 -3.78 11.09 0.90
C GLY A 47 -3.74 11.64 -0.54
N TYR A 48 -3.03 10.93 -1.41
CA TYR A 48 -2.76 11.32 -2.80
C TYR A 48 -3.60 10.56 -3.84
N GLY A 49 -4.37 9.56 -3.40
CA GLY A 49 -5.12 8.66 -4.28
C GLY A 49 -4.48 7.28 -4.39
N TYR A 50 -5.30 6.31 -4.77
CA TYR A 50 -4.91 4.89 -4.84
C TYR A 50 -4.46 4.51 -6.24
N SER A 51 -3.17 4.16 -6.39
CA SER A 51 -2.56 3.41 -7.50
C SER A 51 -1.03 3.45 -7.35
N ASN A 52 -0.33 2.40 -7.78
CA ASN A 52 1.14 2.43 -7.84
C ASN A 52 1.63 3.56 -8.77
N GLU A 53 0.93 3.79 -9.89
CA GLU A 53 1.26 4.88 -10.82
C GLU A 53 1.13 6.26 -10.16
N VAL A 54 0.13 6.44 -9.27
CA VAL A 54 -0.03 7.68 -8.51
C VAL A 54 1.15 7.86 -7.57
N TYR A 55 1.52 6.82 -6.82
CA TYR A 55 2.69 6.84 -5.95
C TYR A 55 3.97 7.21 -6.73
N ASP A 56 4.24 6.50 -7.83
CA ASP A 56 5.43 6.72 -8.64
C ASP A 56 5.45 8.13 -9.23
N SER A 57 4.31 8.62 -9.72
CA SER A 57 4.21 9.96 -10.28
C SER A 57 4.45 11.07 -9.24
N ILE A 58 3.92 10.91 -8.02
CA ILE A 58 4.11 11.89 -6.94
C ILE A 58 5.55 11.84 -6.46
N TYR A 59 6.10 10.64 -6.26
CA TYR A 59 7.50 10.47 -5.86
C TYR A 59 8.46 11.11 -6.87
N ASN A 60 8.34 10.77 -8.15
CA ASN A 60 9.22 11.26 -9.21
C ASN A 60 9.07 12.77 -9.43
N LYS A 61 7.91 13.36 -9.16
CA LYS A 61 7.74 14.83 -9.18
C LYS A 61 8.45 15.51 -8.00
N ARG A 62 8.41 14.90 -6.81
CA ARG A 62 8.94 15.48 -5.57
C ARG A 62 10.43 15.25 -5.39
N VAL A 63 11.04 14.31 -6.11
CA VAL A 63 12.47 14.00 -5.99
C VAL A 63 13.39 15.21 -6.18
N VAL A 64 12.97 16.20 -6.98
CA VAL A 64 13.70 17.45 -7.22
C VAL A 64 13.74 18.32 -5.97
N ASP A 65 12.68 18.31 -5.16
CA ASP A 65 12.58 19.08 -3.91
C ASP A 65 13.43 18.46 -2.78
N TYR A 66 13.84 17.20 -2.93
CA TYR A 66 14.56 16.43 -1.92
C TYR A 66 15.86 15.82 -2.46
N PRO A 67 16.93 16.63 -2.64
CA PRO A 67 18.20 16.16 -3.18
C PRO A 67 18.88 15.10 -2.29
N THR A 68 18.51 15.01 -1.02
CA THR A 68 19.04 14.04 -0.07
C THR A 68 18.45 12.64 -0.20
N TRP A 69 17.35 12.45 -0.96
CA TRP A 69 16.74 11.13 -1.16
C TRP A 69 17.68 10.19 -1.91
N THR A 70 17.80 8.96 -1.43
CA THR A 70 18.71 7.95 -2.00
C THR A 70 18.26 7.51 -3.39
N PHE A 71 16.97 7.23 -3.56
CA PHE A 71 16.42 6.81 -4.85
C PHE A 71 16.00 8.05 -5.64
N LYS A 72 16.48 8.16 -6.88
CA LYS A 72 16.14 9.28 -7.77
C LYS A 72 14.95 8.98 -8.70
N GLU A 73 14.50 7.74 -8.65
CA GLU A 73 13.31 7.24 -9.33
C GLU A 73 12.57 6.33 -8.35
N SER A 74 11.25 6.35 -8.41
CA SER A 74 10.41 5.50 -7.57
C SER A 74 10.70 4.03 -7.85
N ILE A 75 10.92 3.28 -6.78
CA ILE A 75 10.97 1.81 -6.80
C ILE A 75 9.65 1.18 -6.33
N GLY A 76 8.62 2.03 -6.17
CA GLY A 76 7.27 1.64 -5.78
C GLY A 76 7.06 1.56 -4.26
N PRO A 77 5.80 1.34 -3.84
CA PRO A 77 5.46 1.19 -2.43
C PRO A 77 5.90 -0.19 -1.89
N HIS A 78 6.73 -0.20 -0.85
CA HIS A 78 7.22 -1.43 -0.20
C HIS A 78 6.63 -1.71 1.19
N ASN A 79 5.78 -0.81 1.70
CA ASN A 79 5.09 -0.99 2.97
C ASN A 79 3.60 -0.73 2.78
N THR A 80 2.79 -1.77 2.97
CA THR A 80 1.34 -1.73 2.75
C THR A 80 0.62 -0.72 3.64
N ILE A 81 1.01 -0.61 4.92
CA ILE A 81 0.36 0.33 5.86
C ILE A 81 0.66 1.77 5.46
N LEU A 82 1.94 2.07 5.16
CA LEU A 82 2.33 3.38 4.68
C LEU A 82 1.67 3.70 3.35
N TYR A 83 1.57 2.72 2.45
CA TYR A 83 0.91 2.92 1.16
C TYR A 83 -0.59 3.18 1.31
N ILE A 84 -1.28 2.49 2.22
CA ILE A 84 -2.69 2.76 2.54
C ILE A 84 -2.86 4.18 3.10
N TRP A 85 -1.96 4.61 3.99
CA TRP A 85 -1.99 5.97 4.53
C TRP A 85 -1.69 7.02 3.44
N PHE A 86 -0.65 6.81 2.64
CA PHE A 86 -0.32 7.66 1.50
C PHE A 86 -1.48 7.78 0.52
N SER A 87 -2.18 6.68 0.25
CA SER A 87 -3.24 6.63 -0.76
C SER A 87 -4.54 7.27 -0.27
N ALA A 88 -5.01 6.86 0.90
CA ALA A 88 -6.36 7.15 1.39
C ALA A 88 -6.39 7.94 2.72
N GLY A 89 -5.23 8.39 3.18
CA GLY A 89 -5.11 9.19 4.39
C GLY A 89 -5.52 8.42 5.66
N ILE A 90 -5.93 9.18 6.67
CA ILE A 90 -6.36 8.63 7.96
C ILE A 90 -7.62 7.74 7.83
N LEU A 91 -8.49 8.01 6.86
CA LEU A 91 -9.68 7.19 6.60
C LEU A 91 -9.29 5.78 6.13
N GLY A 92 -8.24 5.67 5.32
CA GLY A 92 -7.66 4.38 4.93
C GLY A 92 -7.14 3.59 6.13
N LEU A 93 -6.42 4.25 7.03
CA LEU A 93 -5.92 3.62 8.25
C LEU A 93 -7.05 3.21 9.21
N ALA A 94 -8.06 4.07 9.40
CA ALA A 94 -9.22 3.75 10.22
C ALA A 94 -9.98 2.53 9.68
N SER A 95 -10.13 2.46 8.35
CA SER A 95 -10.76 1.31 7.68
C SER A 95 -9.96 0.03 7.85
N LEU A 96 -8.63 0.11 7.74
CA LEU A 96 -7.74 -1.04 7.96
C LEU A 96 -7.78 -1.52 9.41
N ALA A 97 -7.76 -0.59 10.37
CA ALA A 97 -7.87 -0.91 11.79
C ALA A 97 -9.22 -1.55 12.12
N TYR A 98 -10.32 -1.04 11.55
CA TYR A 98 -11.64 -1.63 11.68
C TYR A 98 -11.68 -3.05 11.12
N LEU A 99 -11.11 -3.29 9.93
CA LEU A 99 -11.04 -4.61 9.32
C LEU A 99 -10.27 -5.61 10.21
N TYR A 100 -9.09 -5.24 10.68
CA TYR A 100 -8.33 -6.11 11.59
C TYR A 100 -9.06 -6.35 12.91
N GLY A 101 -9.70 -5.32 13.47
CA GLY A 101 -10.53 -5.46 14.67
C GLY A 101 -11.70 -6.42 14.46
N ALA A 102 -12.37 -6.35 13.30
CA ALA A 102 -13.47 -7.26 12.95
C ALA A 102 -12.98 -8.70 12.81
N ILE A 103 -11.85 -8.94 12.13
CA ILE A 103 -11.25 -10.27 11.98
C ILE A 103 -10.88 -10.86 13.34
N ILE A 104 -10.23 -10.08 14.21
CA ILE A 104 -9.84 -10.55 15.55
C ILE A 104 -11.08 -10.87 16.37
N ARG A 105 -12.08 -9.99 16.36
CA ARG A 105 -13.36 -10.20 17.07
C ARG A 105 -14.06 -11.47 16.61
N GLU A 106 -14.14 -11.68 15.30
CA GLU A 106 -14.81 -12.86 14.73
C GLU A 106 -14.02 -14.14 15.04
N THR A 107 -12.70 -14.10 14.92
CA THR A 107 -11.83 -15.24 15.24
C THR A 107 -11.91 -15.61 16.72
N ALA A 108 -11.91 -14.62 17.62
CA ALA A 108 -12.06 -14.84 19.04
C ALA A 108 -13.44 -15.44 19.36
N SER A 109 -14.52 -14.84 18.83
CA SER A 109 -15.89 -15.34 19.02
C SER A 109 -16.07 -16.78 18.49
N SER A 110 -15.45 -17.08 17.34
CA SER A 110 -15.48 -18.41 16.70
C SER A 110 -14.65 -19.46 17.44
N THR A 111 -13.61 -19.05 18.18
CA THR A 111 -12.82 -19.96 19.01
C THR A 111 -13.60 -20.41 20.25
N PHE A 112 -14.50 -19.57 20.77
CA PHE A 112 -15.28 -19.86 21.98
C PHE A 112 -16.69 -20.40 21.73
N LYS A 113 -17.17 -20.43 20.48
CA LYS A 113 -18.45 -21.06 20.08
C LYS A 113 -18.18 -22.11 19.00
N LYS A 114 -18.78 -23.31 19.13
CA LYS A 114 -18.96 -24.18 17.94
C LYS A 114 -19.73 -23.35 16.90
N VAL A 115 -19.04 -22.96 15.83
CA VAL A 115 -19.63 -22.11 14.78
C VAL A 115 -20.59 -22.97 13.95
N GLU A 116 -21.87 -22.91 14.26
CA GLU A 116 -22.89 -23.15 13.24
C GLU A 116 -22.94 -21.91 12.35
N ILE A 117 -22.39 -22.02 11.13
CA ILE A 117 -22.50 -20.96 10.13
C ILE A 117 -23.96 -20.86 9.73
N SER A 118 -24.67 -19.90 10.34
CA SER A 118 -26.05 -19.60 9.97
C SER A 118 -26.07 -18.96 8.57
N PRO A 119 -27.03 -19.35 7.69
CA PRO A 119 -27.16 -18.77 6.35
C PRO A 119 -27.31 -17.24 6.35
N THR A 120 -27.75 -16.63 7.46
CA THR A 120 -27.83 -15.16 7.60
C THR A 120 -26.47 -14.47 7.65
N MET A 121 -25.44 -15.13 8.17
CA MET A 121 -24.07 -14.59 8.24
C MET A 121 -23.42 -14.51 6.85
N LEU A 122 -23.67 -15.51 6.00
CA LEU A 122 -23.20 -15.51 4.61
C LEU A 122 -23.86 -14.40 3.79
N ILE A 123 -25.16 -14.16 4.02
CA ILE A 123 -25.90 -13.06 3.40
C ILE A 123 -25.32 -11.71 3.83
N PHE A 124 -25.01 -11.53 5.12
CA PHE A 124 -24.37 -10.30 5.62
C PHE A 124 -22.98 -10.06 5.00
N CYS A 125 -22.15 -11.10 4.91
CA CYS A 125 -20.85 -11.00 4.22
C CYS A 125 -21.00 -10.64 2.74
N TYR A 126 -21.98 -11.20 2.05
CA TYR A 126 -22.27 -10.88 0.65
C TYR A 126 -22.75 -9.42 0.48
N TYR A 127 -23.65 -8.94 1.34
CA TYR A 127 -24.11 -7.54 1.32
C TYR A 127 -22.96 -6.58 1.66
N TYR A 128 -22.11 -6.92 2.63
CA TYR A 128 -20.96 -6.10 2.98
C TYR A 128 -19.95 -6.04 1.82
N LEU A 129 -19.57 -7.18 1.24
CA LEU A 129 -18.64 -7.24 0.10
C LEU A 129 -19.19 -6.56 -1.16
N SER A 130 -20.50 -6.69 -1.43
CA SER A 130 -21.13 -5.98 -2.55
C SER A 130 -21.22 -4.47 -2.31
N SER A 131 -21.52 -4.02 -1.09
CA SER A 131 -21.55 -2.58 -0.76
C SER A 131 -20.18 -1.89 -0.87
N VAL A 132 -19.11 -2.59 -0.48
CA VAL A 132 -17.71 -2.13 -0.66
C VAL A 132 -17.37 -2.06 -2.15
N SER A 133 -17.79 -3.06 -2.94
CA SER A 133 -17.58 -3.09 -4.39
C SER A 133 -18.32 -1.96 -5.11
N ILE A 134 -19.56 -1.68 -4.73
CA ILE A 134 -20.36 -0.57 -5.30
C ILE A 134 -19.73 0.78 -4.96
N SER A 135 -19.32 0.98 -3.70
CA SER A 135 -18.65 2.21 -3.28
C SER A 135 -17.32 2.42 -4.04
N PHE A 136 -16.58 1.34 -4.30
CA PHE A 136 -15.37 1.39 -5.11
C PHE A 136 -15.64 1.75 -6.57
N VAL A 137 -16.70 1.19 -7.17
CA VAL A 137 -17.15 1.51 -8.55
C VAL A 137 -17.64 2.95 -8.66
N GLU A 138 -18.39 3.47 -7.69
CA GLU A 138 -18.83 4.87 -7.67
C GLU A 138 -17.65 5.85 -7.55
N ILE A 139 -16.65 5.51 -6.73
CA ILE A 139 -15.41 6.29 -6.60
C ILE A 139 -14.62 6.27 -7.93
N LEU A 140 -14.55 5.11 -8.60
CA LEU A 140 -13.92 4.98 -9.91
C LEU A 140 -14.65 5.80 -10.97
N ASN A 141 -15.98 5.70 -11.01
CA ASN A 141 -16.82 6.44 -11.97
C ASN A 141 -16.76 7.95 -11.75
N ARG A 142 -16.78 8.43 -10.50
CA ARG A 142 -16.59 9.87 -10.21
C ARG A 142 -15.21 10.35 -10.63
N SER A 143 -14.17 9.52 -10.46
CA SER A 143 -12.80 9.86 -10.89
C SER A 143 -12.67 9.93 -12.43
N ILE A 144 -13.37 9.06 -13.16
CA ILE A 144 -13.44 9.08 -14.64
C ILE A 144 -14.27 10.28 -15.13
N LEU A 145 -15.41 10.58 -14.49
CA LEU A 145 -16.25 11.71 -14.84
C LEU A 145 -15.50 13.05 -14.66
N ILE A 146 -14.74 13.20 -13.57
CA ILE A 146 -13.90 14.38 -13.33
C ILE A 146 -12.85 14.52 -14.43
N LYS A 147 -12.20 13.43 -14.87
CA LYS A 147 -11.25 13.45 -16.00
C LYS A 147 -11.91 13.83 -17.34
N LEU A 148 -13.15 13.40 -17.58
CA LEU A 148 -13.92 13.75 -18.79
C LEU A 148 -14.39 15.21 -18.81
N VAL A 149 -14.78 15.77 -17.65
CA VAL A 149 -15.21 17.18 -17.54
C VAL A 149 -14.02 18.14 -17.54
N SER A 150 -12.81 17.70 -17.14
CA SER A 150 -11.58 18.51 -17.17
C SER A 150 -10.82 18.49 -18.51
N LEU A 151 -11.31 17.81 -19.54
CA LEU A 151 -10.73 17.90 -20.88
C LEU A 151 -11.08 19.27 -21.48
N PRO A 152 -10.09 20.09 -21.88
CA PRO A 152 -10.38 21.33 -22.58
C PRO A 152 -11.09 21.01 -23.89
N VAL A 153 -12.30 21.54 -24.05
CA VAL A 153 -13.00 21.63 -25.33
C VAL A 153 -12.14 22.50 -26.25
N PHE A 154 -11.26 21.89 -27.04
CA PHE A 154 -10.52 22.59 -28.08
C PHE A 154 -10.71 21.91 -29.43
N CYS A 155 -11.69 22.48 -30.14
CA CYS A 155 -11.72 22.83 -31.55
C CYS A 155 -11.51 21.72 -32.61
N TRP A 156 -12.62 21.33 -33.24
CA TRP A 156 -12.64 20.94 -34.65
C TRP A 156 -12.31 22.16 -35.52
N ARG A 157 -11.19 22.13 -36.25
CA ARG A 157 -11.02 22.37 -37.70
C ARG A 157 -9.59 22.74 -38.04
#